data_AF-A0A7S3MA91-F1
#
_entry.id   AF-A0A7S3MA91-F1
#
_cell.length_a   1.000
_cell.length_b   1.000
_cell.length_c   1.000
_cell.angle_alpha   90.00
_cell.angle_beta   90.00
_cell.angle_gamma   90.00
#
_symmetry.space_group_name_H-M   'P 1'
#
loop_
_entity.id
_entity.type
_entity.pdbx_description
1 polymer ?
#
loop_
_entity_poly.entity_id
_entity_poly.type
_entity_poly.pdbx_seq_one_letter_code
_entity_poly.pdbx_strand_id
1 'polypeptide(L)'
;MNKFIVRLPGGNQAKKDVSKPKQTSNPKCQSTQAYLDLGQKSLGTTKKCVLCSMFYVIDDEDDVRSHTEFCRKANKAPSIPTLTGHNIVSEFGDNGEVVLKVKLGQSLHSIVIEQIVKLAIEELGSTEDLVNENDDIFVMVDKKGTAAGCLVCEQVNRNRCATIGSSAEAANIVIGTADQDDTNKLPAAAYSNP
;
A
#
# COMPACT_ATOMS: atom_id res chain seq x y z
N MET A 1 -31.53 -32.17 48.44
CA MET A 1 -32.71 -33.05 48.27
C MET A 1 -33.62 -32.84 49.45
N ASN A 2 -34.77 -32.19 49.29
CA ASN A 2 -35.82 -32.14 50.32
C ASN A 2 -37.18 -32.02 49.63
N LYS A 3 -37.95 -33.11 49.73
CA LYS A 3 -39.32 -33.25 49.22
C LYS A 3 -40.28 -32.71 50.28
N PHE A 4 -41.04 -31.66 49.96
CA PHE A 4 -42.24 -31.32 50.72
C PHE A 4 -43.46 -31.81 49.95
N ILE A 5 -44.08 -32.87 50.47
CA ILE A 5 -45.37 -33.39 50.04
C ILE A 5 -46.40 -32.85 51.02
N VAL A 6 -47.36 -32.07 50.53
CA VAL A 6 -48.58 -31.74 51.27
C VAL A 6 -49.74 -32.42 50.55
N ARG A 7 -50.34 -33.40 51.22
CA ARG A 7 -51.62 -34.04 50.83
C ARG A 7 -52.74 -33.35 51.60
N LEU A 8 -53.82 -33.00 50.92
CA LEU A 8 -55.15 -32.81 51.52
C LEU A 8 -56.17 -33.71 50.80
N PRO A 9 -57.20 -34.22 51.52
CA PRO A 9 -58.07 -35.28 51.03
C PRO A 9 -59.42 -34.78 50.52
N GLY A 10 -60.05 -35.59 49.65
CA GLY A 10 -61.48 -35.87 49.72
C GLY A 10 -62.39 -35.01 48.86
N GLY A 11 -62.95 -35.61 47.80
CA GLY A 11 -64.06 -35.04 47.04
C GLY A 11 -64.49 -35.96 45.91
N ASN A 12 -65.28 -36.99 46.23
CA ASN A 12 -66.05 -37.75 45.25
C ASN A 12 -66.93 -36.79 44.43
N GLN A 13 -67.02 -36.99 43.11
CA GLN A 13 -68.30 -37.29 42.45
C GLN A 13 -68.20 -37.47 40.93
N ALA A 14 -69.04 -38.40 40.47
CA ALA A 14 -69.71 -38.45 39.18
C ALA A 14 -68.87 -38.71 37.91
N LYS A 15 -69.06 -39.92 37.38
CA LYS A 15 -68.85 -40.29 35.98
C LYS A 15 -69.56 -39.26 35.09
N LYS A 16 -68.78 -38.54 34.28
CA LYS A 16 -69.26 -37.77 33.13
C LYS A 16 -68.61 -38.31 31.87
N ASP A 17 -69.45 -38.49 30.87
CA ASP A 17 -69.15 -39.09 29.58
C ASP A 17 -67.91 -38.52 28.89
N VAL A 18 -67.09 -39.43 28.37
CA VAL A 18 -65.89 -39.14 27.57
C VAL A 18 -66.31 -38.46 26.27
N SER A 19 -66.35 -37.14 26.30
CA SER A 19 -66.31 -36.30 25.11
C SER A 19 -64.83 -35.96 24.85
N LYS A 20 -64.34 -36.37 23.67
CA LYS A 20 -62.96 -36.15 23.22
C LYS A 20 -62.54 -34.68 23.41
N PRO A 21 -61.39 -34.38 24.01
CA PRO A 21 -60.90 -33.01 24.09
C PRO A 21 -60.57 -32.52 22.68
N LYS A 22 -61.30 -31.51 22.23
CA LYS A 22 -60.98 -30.73 21.04
C LYS A 22 -59.65 -30.04 21.33
N GLN A 23 -58.58 -30.50 20.69
CA GLN A 23 -57.26 -29.86 20.75
C GLN A 23 -57.41 -28.41 20.25
N THR A 24 -57.53 -27.48 21.19
CA THR A 24 -57.24 -26.08 20.91
C THR A 24 -55.72 -25.98 20.76
N SER A 25 -55.25 -25.99 19.51
CA SER A 25 -53.90 -25.60 19.19
C SER A 25 -53.73 -24.15 19.65
N ASN A 26 -53.07 -23.95 20.78
CA ASN A 26 -52.52 -22.64 21.09
C ASN A 26 -51.64 -22.26 19.90
N PRO A 27 -51.90 -21.13 19.20
CA PRO A 27 -50.96 -20.67 18.20
C PRO A 27 -49.64 -20.48 18.94
N LYS A 28 -48.63 -21.29 18.60
CA LYS A 28 -47.26 -21.07 19.05
C LYS A 28 -46.94 -19.65 18.64
N CYS A 29 -46.96 -18.72 19.60
CA CYS A 29 -46.46 -17.38 19.40
C CYS A 29 -44.99 -17.58 19.03
N GLN A 30 -44.69 -17.50 17.73
CA GLN A 30 -43.33 -17.52 17.24
C GLN A 30 -42.69 -16.27 17.81
N SER A 31 -41.99 -16.40 18.93
CA SER A 31 -41.18 -15.32 19.47
C SER A 31 -40.07 -15.08 18.45
N THR A 32 -40.24 -14.08 17.61
CA THR A 32 -39.15 -13.52 16.81
C THR A 32 -38.20 -12.88 17.79
N GLN A 33 -37.10 -13.57 18.10
CA GLN A 33 -36.01 -12.98 18.85
C GLN A 33 -35.42 -11.86 17.99
N ALA A 34 -35.63 -10.61 18.40
CA ALA A 34 -34.98 -9.47 17.77
C ALA A 34 -33.50 -9.49 18.19
N TYR A 35 -32.61 -9.73 17.23
CA TYR A 35 -31.18 -9.53 17.44
C TYR A 35 -30.87 -8.06 17.16
N LEU A 36 -30.49 -7.32 18.20
CA LEU A 36 -29.96 -5.96 18.05
C LEU A 36 -28.46 -6.09 17.79
N ASP A 37 -28.05 -5.84 16.55
CA ASP A 37 -26.64 -5.75 16.20
C ASP A 37 -26.11 -4.39 16.68
N LEU A 38 -25.46 -4.37 17.84
CA LEU A 38 -24.91 -3.16 18.45
C LEU A 38 -23.59 -2.71 17.78
N GLY A 39 -23.51 -2.83 16.44
CA GLY A 39 -22.37 -2.38 15.64
C GLY A 39 -21.11 -3.22 15.75
N GLN A 40 -21.10 -4.34 16.49
CA GLN A 40 -19.88 -5.09 16.78
C GLN A 40 -19.26 -5.79 15.56
N LYS A 41 -20.03 -5.99 14.49
CA LYS A 41 -19.53 -6.64 13.26
C LYS A 41 -18.70 -5.75 12.35
N SER A 42 -18.83 -4.43 12.45
CA SER A 42 -18.10 -3.47 11.58
C SER A 42 -16.94 -2.78 12.29
N LEU A 43 -16.92 -2.75 13.62
CA LEU A 43 -15.86 -2.12 14.41
C LEU A 43 -14.48 -2.66 14.00
N GLY A 44 -13.64 -1.76 13.49
CA GLY A 44 -12.28 -2.08 13.07
C GLY A 44 -12.16 -2.73 11.70
N THR A 45 -13.21 -2.73 10.88
CA THR A 45 -13.13 -3.27 9.51
C THR A 45 -12.24 -2.38 8.65
N THR A 46 -11.06 -2.88 8.31
CA THR A 46 -10.16 -2.24 7.35
C THR A 46 -10.68 -2.42 5.93
N LYS A 47 -10.81 -1.34 5.18
CA LYS A 47 -11.21 -1.32 3.78
C LYS A 47 -10.06 -0.80 2.92
N LYS A 48 -9.84 -1.46 1.78
CA LYS A 48 -8.93 -0.97 0.73
C LYS A 48 -9.66 0.00 -0.18
N CYS A 49 -9.12 1.20 -0.39
CA CYS A 49 -9.64 2.14 -1.37
C CYS A 49 -9.38 1.63 -2.79
N VAL A 50 -10.38 1.72 -3.67
CA VAL A 50 -10.25 1.28 -5.08
C VAL A 50 -9.43 2.27 -5.91
N LEU A 51 -9.39 3.54 -5.50
CA LEU A 51 -8.69 4.60 -6.22
C LEU A 51 -7.22 4.68 -5.83
N CYS A 52 -6.93 4.83 -4.53
CA CYS A 52 -5.57 5.02 -4.04
C CYS A 52 -4.94 3.77 -3.41
N SER A 53 -5.66 2.65 -3.35
CA SER A 53 -5.19 1.39 -2.73
C SER A 53 -4.81 1.45 -1.25
N MET A 54 -4.99 2.59 -0.57
CA MET A 54 -4.76 2.74 0.87
C MET A 54 -5.77 1.90 1.67
N PHE A 55 -5.29 1.24 2.72
CA PHE A 55 -6.13 0.58 3.72
C PHE A 55 -6.46 1.57 4.82
N TYR A 56 -7.74 1.65 5.20
CA TYR A 56 -8.21 2.50 6.30
C TYR A 56 -9.42 1.86 7.01
N VAL A 57 -9.67 2.24 8.25
CA VAL A 57 -10.81 1.82 9.07
C VAL A 57 -11.96 2.80 8.87
N ILE A 58 -13.14 2.28 8.48
CA ILE A 58 -14.30 3.12 8.14
C ILE A 58 -14.86 3.84 9.38
N ASP A 59 -14.76 3.19 10.55
CA ASP A 59 -15.32 3.67 11.81
C ASP A 59 -14.37 4.61 12.58
N ASP A 60 -13.17 4.86 12.05
CA ASP A 60 -12.19 5.79 12.64
C ASP A 60 -12.17 7.11 11.83
N GLU A 61 -12.67 8.19 12.44
CA GLU A 61 -12.75 9.49 11.77
C GLU A 61 -11.38 10.06 11.39
N ASP A 62 -10.33 9.78 12.17
CA ASP A 62 -8.98 10.26 11.89
C ASP A 62 -8.38 9.51 10.69
N ASP A 63 -8.68 8.21 10.57
CA ASP A 63 -8.23 7.40 9.45
C ASP A 63 -9.01 7.74 8.17
N VAL A 64 -10.33 8.00 8.26
CA VAL A 64 -11.13 8.49 7.13
C VAL A 64 -10.64 9.84 6.64
N ARG A 65 -10.24 10.74 7.55
CA ARG A 65 -9.65 12.04 7.20
C ARG A 65 -8.31 11.85 6.49
N SER A 66 -7.43 11.02 7.04
CA SER A 66 -6.12 10.69 6.46
C SER A 66 -6.25 10.07 5.08
N HIS A 67 -7.16 9.11 4.92
CA HIS A 67 -7.50 8.52 3.63
C HIS A 67 -7.99 9.56 2.63
N THR A 68 -8.85 10.49 3.04
CA THR A 68 -9.39 11.52 2.12
C THR A 68 -8.27 12.43 1.61
N GLU A 69 -7.37 12.86 2.49
CA GLU A 69 -6.22 13.68 2.12
C GLU A 69 -5.25 12.94 1.19
N PHE A 70 -4.91 11.70 1.54
CA PHE A 70 -4.04 10.86 0.73
C PHE A 70 -4.67 10.53 -0.62
N CYS A 71 -5.95 10.14 -0.65
CA CYS A 71 -6.66 9.81 -1.89
C CYS A 71 -6.74 11.01 -2.83
N ARG A 72 -6.89 12.23 -2.29
CA ARG A 72 -6.82 13.46 -3.10
C ARG A 72 -5.42 13.71 -3.65
N LYS A 73 -4.35 13.37 -2.93
CA LYS A 73 -2.96 13.50 -3.40
C LYS A 73 -2.63 12.42 -4.45
N ALA A 74 -2.94 11.17 -4.15
CA ALA A 74 -2.68 10.03 -5.03
C ALA A 74 -3.39 10.14 -6.39
N ASN A 75 -4.63 10.65 -6.42
CA ASN A 75 -5.35 10.88 -7.68
C ASN A 75 -4.79 12.04 -8.54
N LYS A 76 -3.80 12.80 -8.04
CA LYS A 76 -3.08 13.81 -8.82
C LYS A 76 -1.83 13.25 -9.50
N ALA A 77 -1.69 11.92 -9.57
CA ALA A 77 -0.60 11.27 -10.29
C ALA A 77 -0.47 11.89 -11.70
N PRO A 78 0.71 12.44 -12.07
CA PRO A 78 0.88 13.09 -13.35
C PRO A 78 0.69 12.06 -14.48
N SER A 79 -0.07 12.45 -15.49
CA SER A 79 -0.31 11.62 -16.67
C SER A 79 0.51 12.11 -17.85
N ILE A 80 1.12 11.16 -18.56
CA ILE A 80 1.82 11.34 -19.83
C ILE A 80 0.86 10.84 -20.92
N PRO A 81 0.07 11.74 -21.55
CA PRO A 81 -1.01 11.36 -22.44
C PRO A 81 -0.53 10.76 -23.77
N THR A 82 0.70 11.08 -24.18
CA THR A 82 1.29 10.60 -25.44
C THR A 82 2.70 10.09 -25.20
N LEU A 83 2.95 8.87 -25.69
CA LEU A 83 4.29 8.25 -25.67
C LEU A 83 5.13 8.66 -26.89
N THR A 84 4.54 9.36 -27.85
CA THR A 84 5.19 9.79 -29.09
C THR A 84 6.38 10.71 -28.78
N GLY A 85 7.56 10.35 -29.29
CA GLY A 85 8.79 11.12 -29.09
C GLY A 85 9.56 10.76 -27.82
N HIS A 86 9.09 9.77 -27.04
CA HIS A 86 9.87 9.20 -25.95
C HIS A 86 10.70 7.99 -26.41
N ASN A 87 11.81 7.76 -25.72
CA ASN A 87 12.61 6.56 -25.89
C ASN A 87 12.03 5.45 -25.00
N ILE A 88 11.33 4.50 -25.61
CA ILE A 88 10.78 3.34 -24.91
C ILE A 88 11.90 2.31 -24.74
N VAL A 89 12.23 2.01 -23.49
CA VAL A 89 13.30 1.06 -23.13
C VAL A 89 12.77 -0.36 -23.08
N SER A 90 11.56 -0.52 -22.55
CA SER A 90 10.94 -1.83 -22.33
C SER A 90 9.43 -1.69 -22.28
N GLU A 91 8.75 -2.74 -22.73
CA GLU A 91 7.31 -2.91 -22.60
C GLU A 91 7.06 -4.15 -21.73
N PHE A 92 6.19 -4.05 -20.74
CA PHE A 92 5.93 -5.09 -19.76
C PHE A 92 4.52 -5.67 -19.92
N GLY A 93 4.49 -6.97 -20.21
CA GLY A 93 3.31 -7.83 -20.19
C GLY A 93 2.20 -7.47 -21.19
N ASP A 94 1.10 -8.22 -21.13
CA ASP A 94 -0.12 -7.98 -21.93
C ASP A 94 -0.88 -6.71 -21.47
N ASN A 95 -0.47 -6.13 -20.34
CA ASN A 95 -1.13 -5.00 -19.71
C ASN A 95 -0.78 -3.66 -20.37
N GLY A 96 0.23 -3.61 -21.25
CA GLY A 96 0.62 -2.40 -21.97
C GLY A 96 1.33 -1.36 -21.09
N GLU A 97 2.06 -1.83 -20.08
CA GLU A 97 2.94 -0.99 -19.27
C GLU A 97 4.24 -0.74 -20.05
N VAL A 98 4.74 0.50 -20.01
CA VAL A 98 5.94 0.88 -20.76
C VAL A 98 6.91 1.62 -19.85
N VAL A 99 8.21 1.43 -20.08
CA VAL A 99 9.26 2.19 -19.42
C VAL A 99 9.89 3.15 -20.41
N LEU A 100 9.82 4.44 -20.08
CA LEU A 100 10.37 5.53 -20.85
C LEU A 100 11.71 5.94 -20.25
N LYS A 101 12.76 6.01 -21.07
CA LYS A 101 13.99 6.72 -20.72
C LYS A 101 13.85 8.17 -21.14
N VAL A 102 14.12 9.07 -20.21
CA VAL A 102 13.99 10.49 -20.41
C VAL A 102 15.19 11.22 -19.81
N LYS A 103 15.61 12.28 -20.50
CA LYS A 103 16.52 13.29 -19.97
C LYS A 103 15.77 14.57 -19.69
N LEU A 104 16.14 15.24 -18.60
CA LEU A 104 15.56 16.53 -18.25
C LEU A 104 15.77 17.53 -19.41
N GLY A 105 14.75 18.33 -19.73
CA GLY A 105 14.79 19.32 -20.80
C GLY A 105 14.73 18.79 -22.25
N GLN A 106 14.85 17.48 -22.49
CA GLN A 106 14.85 16.92 -23.85
C GLN A 106 13.50 16.35 -24.31
N SER A 107 12.55 16.16 -23.38
CA SER A 107 11.23 15.63 -23.69
C SER A 107 10.15 16.72 -23.66
N LEU A 108 9.11 16.52 -24.48
CA LEU A 108 7.89 17.34 -24.48
C LEU A 108 7.21 17.37 -23.11
N HIS A 109 7.37 16.29 -22.34
CA HIS A 109 6.75 16.10 -21.02
C HIS A 109 7.75 16.30 -19.87
N SER A 110 8.84 17.04 -20.09
CA SER A 110 9.88 17.28 -19.08
C SER A 110 9.33 17.89 -17.78
N ILE A 111 8.39 18.83 -17.87
CA ILE A 111 7.70 19.43 -16.72
C ILE A 111 6.90 18.38 -15.93
N VAL A 112 6.21 17.49 -16.64
CA VAL A 112 5.41 16.42 -16.03
C VAL A 112 6.33 15.44 -15.29
N ILE A 113 7.48 15.12 -15.89
CA ILE A 113 8.47 14.22 -15.30
C ILE A 113 9.12 14.84 -14.07
N GLU A 114 9.47 16.12 -14.12
CA GLU A 114 9.97 16.85 -12.96
C GLU A 114 8.95 16.84 -11.82
N GLN A 115 7.65 17.00 -12.13
CA GLN A 115 6.58 16.89 -11.14
C GLN A 115 6.47 15.47 -10.55
N ILE A 116 6.61 14.41 -11.37
CA ILE A 116 6.61 13.02 -10.88
C ILE A 116 7.75 12.81 -9.87
N VAL A 117 8.96 13.27 -10.21
CA VAL A 117 10.11 13.10 -9.31
C VAL A 117 9.94 13.92 -8.03
N LYS A 118 9.46 15.17 -8.12
CA LYS A 118 9.17 16.00 -6.94
C LYS A 118 8.16 15.34 -6.01
N LEU A 119 7.09 14.76 -6.56
CA LEU A 119 6.11 14.02 -5.76
C LEU A 119 6.76 12.82 -5.07
N ALA A 120 7.60 12.06 -5.76
CA ALA A 120 8.31 10.93 -5.16
C ALA A 120 9.26 11.37 -4.02
N ILE A 121 9.97 12.48 -4.18
CA ILE A 121 10.86 13.06 -3.16
C ILE A 121 10.06 13.54 -1.94
N GLU A 122 8.91 14.21 -2.16
CA GLU A 122 8.00 14.65 -1.10
C GLU A 122 7.44 13.46 -0.32
N GLU A 123 7.07 12.37 -1.00
CA GLU A 123 6.60 11.13 -0.36
C GLU A 123 7.68 10.44 0.48
N LEU A 124 8.95 10.58 0.11
CA LEU A 124 10.08 10.12 0.91
C LEU A 124 10.41 11.07 2.09
N GLY A 125 9.76 12.23 2.17
CA GLY A 125 10.01 13.24 3.19
C GLY A 125 11.31 14.00 3.01
N SER A 126 11.90 13.97 1.81
CA SER A 126 13.09 14.75 1.48
C SER A 126 12.68 16.10 0.88
N THR A 127 13.54 17.09 1.04
CA THR A 127 13.40 18.43 0.42
C THR A 127 14.54 18.74 -0.53
N GLU A 128 15.46 17.81 -0.72
CA GLU A 128 16.62 17.99 -1.60
C GLU A 128 16.24 17.68 -3.04
N ASP A 129 16.70 18.52 -3.97
CA ASP A 129 16.60 18.24 -5.40
C ASP A 129 17.60 17.14 -5.75
N LEU A 130 17.09 15.91 -5.91
CA LEU A 130 17.90 14.71 -6.20
C LEU A 130 18.11 14.46 -7.70
N VAL A 131 17.86 15.46 -8.56
CA VAL A 131 17.90 15.30 -10.02
C VAL A 131 18.85 16.30 -10.64
N ASN A 132 19.88 15.77 -11.30
CA ASN A 132 20.80 16.55 -12.13
C ASN A 132 20.43 16.47 -13.61
N GLU A 133 20.88 17.43 -14.41
CA GLU A 133 20.65 17.46 -15.87
C GLU A 133 21.24 16.25 -16.61
N ASN A 134 22.27 15.62 -16.03
CA ASN A 134 22.96 14.47 -16.62
C ASN A 134 22.36 13.13 -16.21
N ASP A 135 21.43 13.11 -15.25
CA ASP A 135 20.86 11.87 -14.73
C ASP A 135 19.92 11.24 -15.76
N ASP A 136 19.97 9.91 -15.83
CA ASP A 136 19.05 9.15 -16.65
C ASP A 136 17.79 8.85 -15.84
N ILE A 137 16.65 9.36 -16.30
CA ILE A 137 15.36 9.17 -15.63
C ILE A 137 14.57 8.09 -16.37
N PHE A 138 14.07 7.11 -15.63
CA PHE A 138 13.18 6.08 -16.13
C PHE A 138 11.81 6.24 -15.50
N VAL A 139 10.77 6.34 -16.33
CA VAL A 139 9.39 6.46 -15.86
C VAL A 139 8.60 5.27 -16.37
N MET A 140 7.95 4.56 -15.45
CA MET A 140 7.01 3.50 -15.78
C MET A 140 5.62 4.12 -15.96
N VAL A 141 5.01 3.87 -17.11
CA VAL A 141 3.70 4.40 -17.48
C VAL A 141 2.74 3.24 -17.70
N ASP A 142 1.56 3.35 -17.11
CA ASP A 142 0.49 2.36 -17.27
C ASP A 142 -0.23 2.49 -18.63
N LYS A 143 -1.15 1.57 -18.92
CA LYS A 143 -1.99 1.59 -20.14
C LYS A 143 -2.81 2.87 -20.31
N LYS A 144 -3.14 3.56 -19.21
CA LYS A 144 -3.93 4.80 -19.23
C LYS A 144 -3.07 6.03 -19.46
N GLY A 145 -1.74 5.88 -19.51
CA GLY A 145 -0.81 7.00 -19.58
C GLY A 145 -0.53 7.63 -18.22
N THR A 146 -0.78 6.94 -17.12
CA THR A 146 -0.48 7.41 -15.75
C THR A 146 0.90 6.93 -15.34
N ALA A 147 1.72 7.82 -14.77
CA ALA A 147 3.00 7.41 -14.21
C ALA A 147 2.78 6.54 -12.97
N ALA A 148 3.25 5.29 -13.04
CA ALA A 148 3.14 4.31 -11.97
C ALA A 148 4.41 4.23 -11.11
N GLY A 149 5.54 4.70 -11.63
CA GLY A 149 6.79 4.77 -10.89
C GLY A 149 7.87 5.55 -11.62
N CYS A 150 8.87 6.01 -10.87
CA CYS A 150 10.06 6.67 -11.41
C CYS A 150 11.34 6.13 -10.78
N LEU A 151 12.40 6.11 -11.57
CA LEU A 151 13.76 5.78 -11.16
C LEU A 151 14.69 6.86 -11.71
N VAL A 152 15.48 7.47 -10.83
CA VAL A 152 16.53 8.42 -11.20
C VAL A 152 17.87 7.72 -11.02
N CYS A 153 18.64 7.65 -12.10
CA CYS A 153 19.96 7.04 -12.12
C CYS A 153 21.03 8.10 -12.30
N GLU A 154 21.82 8.33 -11.25
CA GLU A 154 23.04 9.13 -11.34
C GLU A 154 24.22 8.29 -11.83
N GLN A 155 25.18 8.93 -12.51
CA GLN A 155 26.43 8.29 -12.87
C GLN A 155 27.43 8.37 -11.71
N VAL A 156 27.67 7.23 -11.04
CA VAL A 156 28.70 7.13 -10.01
C VAL A 156 30.07 6.82 -10.62
N ASN A 157 31.03 7.72 -10.40
CA ASN A 157 32.44 7.54 -10.79
C ASN A 157 33.29 6.87 -9.69
N ARG A 158 32.77 6.78 -8.46
CA ARG A 158 33.48 6.22 -7.30
C ARG A 158 32.56 5.26 -6.56
N ASN A 159 32.96 4.00 -6.49
CA ASN A 159 32.17 2.97 -5.84
C ASN A 159 32.59 2.89 -4.37
N ARG A 160 31.73 3.32 -3.44
CA ARG A 160 31.88 2.96 -2.03
C ARG A 160 31.10 1.67 -1.78
N CYS A 161 31.81 0.62 -1.39
CA CYS A 161 31.19 -0.65 -1.03
C CYS A 161 30.75 -0.58 0.43
N ALA A 162 29.45 -0.58 0.69
CA ALA A 162 28.93 -0.73 2.05
C ALA A 162 29.10 -2.20 2.47
N THR A 163 29.91 -2.46 3.49
CA THR A 163 30.02 -3.79 4.10
C THR A 163 28.98 -3.91 5.21
N ILE A 164 28.01 -4.82 5.05
CA ILE A 164 27.07 -5.13 6.12
C ILE A 164 27.81 -6.01 7.13
N GLY A 165 28.30 -5.39 8.21
CA GLY A 165 28.92 -6.13 9.31
C GLY A 165 27.89 -6.98 10.04
N SER A 166 28.05 -8.31 10.01
CA SER A 166 27.30 -9.20 10.89
C SER A 166 27.91 -9.13 12.30
N SER A 167 27.48 -8.16 13.11
CA SER A 167 27.74 -8.18 14.55
C SER A 167 26.41 -8.07 15.28
N ALA A 168 26.19 -8.97 16.25
CA ALA A 168 24.93 -9.19 16.93
C ALA A 168 24.47 -8.05 17.87
N GLU A 169 25.16 -6.92 17.89
CA GLU A 169 24.75 -5.74 18.65
C GLU A 169 24.96 -4.47 17.81
N ALA A 170 23.84 -3.81 17.48
CA ALA A 170 23.71 -2.51 16.82
C ALA A 170 24.43 -2.34 15.46
N ALA A 171 23.64 -2.40 14.37
CA ALA A 171 24.07 -2.03 13.03
C ALA A 171 24.38 -0.52 12.95
N ASN A 172 25.61 -0.15 13.29
CA ASN A 172 26.17 1.13 12.87
C ASN A 172 26.68 0.97 11.44
N ILE A 173 26.07 1.69 10.49
CA ILE A 173 26.56 1.80 9.12
C ILE A 173 27.88 2.59 9.16
N VAL A 174 29.01 1.88 9.13
CA VAL A 174 30.33 2.50 8.97
C VAL A 174 30.58 2.69 7.48
N ILE A 175 30.45 3.94 7.01
CA ILE A 175 30.81 4.30 5.64
C ILE A 175 32.33 4.48 5.59
N GLY A 176 33.06 3.47 5.13
CA GLY A 176 34.50 3.57 4.86
C GLY A 176 34.76 4.41 3.60
N THR A 177 35.58 5.45 3.72
CA THR A 177 36.16 6.14 2.56
C THR A 177 37.38 5.38 2.10
N ALA A 178 37.32 4.80 0.90
CA ALA A 178 38.54 4.39 0.20
C ALA A 178 39.13 5.64 -0.45
N ASP A 179 40.02 6.32 0.27
CA ASP A 179 40.88 7.34 -0.31
C ASP A 179 41.92 6.62 -1.19
N GLN A 180 41.74 6.70 -2.51
CA GLN A 180 42.79 6.36 -3.46
C GLN A 180 43.71 7.57 -3.57
N ASP A 181 44.84 7.50 -2.86
CA ASP A 181 45.96 8.42 -3.06
C ASP A 181 46.52 8.28 -4.48
N ASP A 182 46.33 9.35 -5.26
CA ASP A 182 47.04 9.62 -6.52
C ASP A 182 48.54 9.80 -6.24
N THR A 183 49.34 8.75 -6.39
CA THR A 183 50.75 8.92 -6.79
C THR A 183 51.26 7.70 -7.57
N ASN A 184 51.22 7.78 -8.90
CA ASN A 184 52.29 7.17 -9.69
C ASN A 184 52.59 7.99 -10.94
N LYS A 185 53.60 8.85 -10.79
CA LYS A 185 54.38 9.43 -11.87
C LYS A 185 54.97 8.31 -12.72
N LEU A 186 54.57 8.21 -13.98
CA LEU A 186 55.34 7.52 -15.02
C LEU A 186 56.43 8.48 -15.54
N PRO A 187 57.73 8.14 -15.44
CA PRO A 187 58.77 8.92 -16.11
C PRO A 187 58.79 8.60 -17.61
N ALA A 188 58.85 9.66 -18.42
CA ALA A 188 59.18 9.58 -19.83
C ALA A 188 60.60 9.03 -19.99
N ALA A 189 60.76 7.93 -20.74
CA ALA A 189 62.04 7.49 -21.25
C ALA A 189 61.90 7.16 -22.73
N ALA A 190 62.59 7.97 -23.53
CA ALA A 190 62.80 7.81 -24.95
C ALA A 190 63.56 6.51 -25.26
N TYR A 191 63.14 5.78 -26.28
CA TYR A 191 64.04 4.91 -27.04
C TYR A 191 63.76 5.05 -28.54
N SER A 192 64.85 5.42 -29.21
CA SER A 192 65.08 5.58 -30.64
C SER A 192 65.08 4.25 -31.39
N ASN A 193 64.54 4.29 -32.61
CA ASN A 193 64.73 3.30 -33.68
C ASN A 193 66.21 3.07 -34.01
N PRO A 194 66.52 1.89 -34.57
CA PRO A 194 67.16 1.81 -35.88
C PRO A 194 66.19 1.38 -36.99
#